data_AF-A0A212CM69-F1
#
_entry.id   AF-A0A212CM69-F1
#
_cell.length_a   1.000
_cell.length_b   1.000
_cell.length_c   1.000
_cell.angle_alpha   90.00
_cell.angle_beta   90.00
_cell.angle_gamma   90.00
#
_symmetry.space_group_name_H-M   'P 1'
#
loop_
_entity.id
_entity.type
_entity.pdbx_description
1 polymer ?
#
loop_
_entity_poly.entity_id
_entity_poly.type
_entity_poly.pdbx_seq_one_letter_code
_entity_poly.pdbx_strand_id
1 'polypeptide(L)'
;HEALLYYVLAAETGIEVSQTNLAHICEERPDLAKRYLGVNCVWRYYNFSVFQIDAPSFAYLKMGDLYYYGHQNQSQDLELSVQMYAQAALDGDSQGFFNLALLIEEGAIIPHHILDFLEIDPTIHSNNISILRELYERCWSHSNEESFSPCSLAWLYLNLRLIWGAVLHSALIYFLGTFLLSVLIAWSVQYFQSV
;
A
#
# COMPACT_ATOMS: atom_id res chain seq x y z
N HIS A 1 0.27 -3.09 37.38
CA HIS A 1 -0.70 -1.98 37.24
C HIS A 1 -0.05 -0.61 37.38
N GLU A 2 0.92 -0.43 38.29
CA GLU A 2 1.62 0.86 38.46
C GLU A 2 2.38 1.31 37.20
N ALA A 3 3.10 0.41 36.51
CA ALA A 3 3.80 0.74 35.26
C ALA A 3 2.85 1.26 34.16
N LEU A 4 1.69 0.62 33.98
CA LEU A 4 0.68 1.07 33.01
C LEU A 4 0.16 2.47 33.37
N LEU A 5 -0.08 2.72 34.66
CA LEU A 5 -0.52 4.04 35.14
C LEU A 5 0.51 5.13 34.79
N TYR A 6 1.80 4.88 35.03
CA TYR A 6 2.86 5.83 34.66
C TYR A 6 2.96 6.04 33.14
N TYR A 7 2.80 4.98 32.33
CA TYR A 7 2.76 5.11 30.87
C TYR A 7 1.58 5.97 30.40
N VAL A 8 0.40 5.77 30.98
CA VAL A 8 -0.78 6.60 30.69
C VAL A 8 -0.54 8.06 31.06
N LEU A 9 -0.03 8.31 32.27
CA LEU A 9 0.31 9.67 32.70
C LEU A 9 1.31 10.33 31.75
N ALA A 10 2.37 9.61 31.34
CA ALA A 10 3.37 10.12 30.40
C ALA A 10 2.77 10.44 29.02
N ALA A 11 1.92 9.54 28.49
CA ALA A 11 1.24 9.75 27.21
C ALA A 11 0.32 10.98 27.24
N GLU A 12 -0.39 11.20 28.36
CA GLU A 12 -1.26 12.36 28.56
C GLU A 12 -0.47 13.67 28.71
N THR A 13 0.82 13.62 29.05
CA THR A 13 1.72 14.80 29.04
C THR A 13 2.30 15.14 27.66
N GLY A 14 1.99 14.35 26.63
CA GLY A 14 2.48 14.63 25.27
C GLY A 14 3.81 13.95 24.92
N ILE A 15 4.32 13.04 25.75
CA ILE A 15 5.56 12.31 25.45
C ILE A 15 5.31 11.35 24.28
N GLU A 16 5.91 11.63 23.13
CA GLU A 16 5.73 10.91 21.85
C GLU A 16 5.79 9.39 22.04
N VAL A 17 6.93 8.84 22.49
CA VAL A 17 7.12 7.40 22.74
C VAL A 17 6.04 6.79 23.62
N SER A 18 5.53 7.55 24.60
CA SER A 18 4.48 7.04 25.49
C SER A 18 3.13 6.98 24.78
N GLN A 19 2.82 7.93 23.90
CA GLN A 19 1.60 7.92 23.11
C GLN A 19 1.59 6.77 22.11
N THR A 20 2.67 6.58 21.34
CA THR A 20 2.78 5.48 20.37
C THR A 20 2.71 4.12 21.07
N ASN A 21 3.43 3.95 22.19
CA ASN A 21 3.37 2.69 22.95
C ASN A 21 1.99 2.44 23.58
N LEU A 22 1.29 3.48 24.03
CA LEU A 22 -0.04 3.32 24.60
C LEU A 22 -1.08 2.98 23.53
N ALA A 23 -0.97 3.56 22.34
CA ALA A 23 -1.77 3.17 21.18
C ALA A 23 -1.58 1.67 20.87
N HIS A 24 -0.32 1.21 20.82
CA HIS A 24 0.01 -0.20 20.60
C HIS A 24 -0.53 -1.13 21.70
N ILE A 25 -0.42 -0.74 22.98
CA ILE A 25 -1.03 -1.49 24.10
C ILE A 25 -2.55 -1.61 23.90
N CYS A 26 -3.19 -0.57 23.39
CA CYS A 26 -4.63 -0.59 23.14
C CYS A 26 -5.04 -1.52 22.00
N GLU A 27 -4.18 -1.74 21.00
CA GLU A 27 -4.39 -2.75 19.97
C GLU A 27 -4.19 -4.18 20.51
N GLU A 28 -3.08 -4.40 21.22
CA GLU A 28 -2.69 -5.74 21.70
C GLU A 28 -3.52 -6.22 22.90
N ARG A 29 -4.09 -5.30 23.67
CA ARG A 29 -4.85 -5.59 24.90
C ARG A 29 -6.23 -4.90 24.88
N PRO A 30 -7.13 -5.25 23.94
CA PRO A 30 -8.40 -4.55 23.75
C PRO A 30 -9.32 -4.63 24.98
N ASP A 31 -9.31 -5.74 25.72
CA ASP A 31 -10.10 -5.88 26.96
C ASP A 31 -9.63 -4.92 28.07
N LEU A 32 -8.31 -4.76 28.20
CA LEU A 32 -7.70 -3.83 29.15
C LEU A 32 -7.99 -2.39 28.72
N ALA A 33 -7.85 -2.09 27.44
CA ALA A 33 -8.14 -0.77 26.88
C ALA A 33 -9.61 -0.39 27.11
N LYS A 34 -10.54 -1.28 26.77
CA LYS A 34 -11.98 -1.06 26.99
C LYS A 34 -12.31 -0.84 28.46
N ARG A 35 -11.64 -1.56 29.37
CA ARG A 35 -11.89 -1.47 30.81
C ARG A 35 -11.31 -0.21 31.45
N TYR A 36 -10.14 0.25 31.03
CA TYR A 36 -9.38 1.29 31.75
C TYR A 36 -9.03 2.55 30.94
N LEU A 37 -8.98 2.46 29.61
CA LEU A 37 -8.48 3.53 28.72
C LEU A 37 -9.56 4.11 27.80
N GLY A 38 -10.70 3.42 27.67
CA GLY A 38 -11.84 3.83 26.86
C GLY A 38 -11.88 3.15 25.49
N VAL A 39 -13.05 3.23 24.85
CA VAL A 39 -13.32 2.49 23.60
C VAL A 39 -12.42 3.02 22.47
N ASN A 40 -12.28 4.35 22.32
CA ASN A 40 -11.46 4.99 21.28
C ASN A 40 -9.94 5.05 21.56
N CYS A 41 -9.41 4.21 22.46
CA CYS A 41 -8.02 4.34 22.89
C CYS A 41 -7.00 4.26 21.73
N VAL A 42 -7.14 3.28 20.83
CA VAL A 42 -6.23 3.08 19.69
C VAL A 42 -6.16 4.33 18.82
N TRP A 43 -7.32 4.81 18.36
CA TRP A 43 -7.39 6.01 17.51
C TRP A 43 -6.86 7.24 18.23
N ARG A 44 -7.27 7.47 19.49
CA ARG A 44 -6.86 8.67 20.24
C ARG A 44 -5.35 8.81 20.31
N TYR A 45 -4.65 7.73 20.68
CA TYR A 45 -3.23 7.82 20.93
C TYR A 45 -2.40 7.80 19.63
N TYR A 46 -2.79 7.03 18.61
CA TYR A 46 -2.14 7.17 17.29
C TYR A 46 -2.39 8.55 16.67
N ASN A 47 -3.59 9.11 16.84
CA ASN A 47 -3.89 10.47 16.39
C ASN A 47 -3.02 11.50 17.10
N PHE A 48 -2.71 11.33 18.39
CA PHE A 48 -1.73 12.19 19.06
C PHE A 48 -0.31 11.96 18.54
N SER A 49 0.09 10.71 18.30
CA SER A 49 1.42 10.37 17.79
C SER A 49 1.73 11.06 16.46
N VAL A 50 0.78 11.12 15.52
CA VAL A 50 1.01 11.72 14.19
C VAL A 50 1.15 13.24 14.21
N PHE A 51 0.87 13.92 15.33
CA PHE A 51 1.09 15.36 15.49
C PHE A 51 2.42 15.70 16.19
N GLN A 52 3.25 14.69 16.47
CA GLN A 52 4.57 14.89 17.06
C GLN A 52 5.58 15.30 15.98
N ILE A 53 6.62 16.05 16.36
CA ILE A 53 7.62 16.60 15.42
C ILE A 53 8.33 15.48 14.63
N ASP A 54 8.65 14.38 15.30
CA ASP A 54 9.33 13.21 14.72
C ASP A 54 8.47 11.96 14.90
N ALA A 55 7.19 12.04 14.49
CA ALA A 55 6.30 10.90 14.58
C ALA A 55 6.85 9.72 13.77
N PRO A 56 6.88 8.50 14.32
CA PRO A 56 7.43 7.36 13.60
C PRO A 56 6.51 6.93 12.46
N SER A 57 7.08 6.51 11.33
CA SER A 57 6.35 6.13 10.10
C SER A 57 5.17 5.18 10.36
N PHE A 58 5.36 4.19 11.25
CA PHE A 58 4.30 3.22 11.57
C PHE A 58 3.06 3.86 12.23
N ALA A 59 3.20 4.98 12.94
CA ALA A 59 2.04 5.69 13.50
C ALA A 59 1.18 6.28 12.37
N TYR A 60 1.80 6.81 11.31
CA TYR A 60 1.10 7.23 10.11
C TYR A 60 0.44 6.05 9.40
N LEU A 61 1.13 4.90 9.25
CA LEU A 61 0.53 3.69 8.68
C LEU A 61 -0.74 3.28 9.45
N LYS A 62 -0.67 3.29 10.79
CA LYS A 62 -1.79 2.95 11.67
C LYS A 62 -2.95 3.92 11.56
N MET A 63 -2.69 5.23 11.49
CA MET A 63 -3.74 6.21 11.22
C MET A 63 -4.32 6.06 9.82
N GLY A 64 -3.49 5.77 8.82
CA GLY A 64 -3.92 5.47 7.46
C GLY A 64 -4.86 4.27 7.40
N ASP A 65 -4.56 3.20 8.13
CA ASP A 65 -5.41 2.01 8.25
C ASP A 65 -6.74 2.33 8.96
N LEU A 66 -6.71 3.14 10.03
CA LEU A 66 -7.92 3.56 10.75
C LEU A 66 -8.84 4.43 9.89
N TYR A 67 -8.29 5.24 9.00
CA TYR A 67 -9.07 5.98 8.00
C TYR A 67 -9.53 5.10 6.85
N TYR A 68 -8.70 4.15 6.41
CA TYR A 68 -9.03 3.21 5.33
C TYR A 68 -10.17 2.27 5.72
N TYR A 69 -10.09 1.60 6.86
CA TYR A 69 -11.15 0.68 7.30
C TYR A 69 -12.32 1.40 7.99
N GLY A 70 -12.11 2.65 8.41
CA GLY A 70 -12.98 3.33 9.37
C GLY A 70 -12.76 2.80 10.79
N HIS A 71 -13.26 3.54 11.78
CA HIS A 71 -13.18 3.13 13.19
C HIS A 71 -14.39 3.65 13.98
N GLN A 72 -14.87 2.88 14.96
CA GLN A 72 -15.89 3.27 15.96
C GLN A 72 -16.86 4.39 15.58
N ASN A 73 -17.92 4.04 14.84
CA ASN A 73 -18.96 4.96 14.37
C ASN A 73 -18.48 6.04 13.37
N GLN A 74 -17.24 5.96 12.88
CA GLN A 74 -16.74 6.75 11.77
C GLN A 74 -16.55 5.83 10.56
N SER A 75 -17.08 6.26 9.42
CA SER A 75 -16.88 5.58 8.15
C SER A 75 -15.46 5.76 7.63
N GLN A 76 -15.12 4.98 6.61
CA GLN A 76 -13.90 5.14 5.83
C GLN A 76 -13.75 6.59 5.32
N ASP A 77 -12.52 7.09 5.35
CA ASP A 77 -12.08 8.35 4.74
C ASP A 77 -10.80 8.10 3.93
N LEU A 78 -10.97 7.91 2.63
CA LEU A 78 -9.84 7.59 1.74
C LEU A 78 -8.89 8.77 1.55
N GLU A 79 -9.36 10.01 1.64
CA GLU A 79 -8.51 11.19 1.46
C GLU A 79 -7.53 11.32 2.63
N LEU A 80 -8.03 11.16 3.86
CA LEU A 80 -7.16 11.15 5.04
C LEU A 80 -6.24 9.93 5.06
N SER A 81 -6.72 8.76 4.59
CA SER A 81 -5.87 7.58 4.44
C SER A 81 -4.69 7.83 3.49
N VAL A 82 -4.95 8.44 2.33
CA VAL A 82 -3.90 8.86 1.38
C VAL A 82 -2.89 9.80 2.04
N GLN A 83 -3.34 10.80 2.79
CA GLN A 83 -2.45 11.74 3.47
C GLN A 83 -1.53 11.03 4.47
N MET A 84 -2.08 10.12 5.28
CA MET A 84 -1.31 9.37 6.27
C MET A 84 -0.30 8.42 5.61
N TYR A 85 -0.70 7.65 4.59
CA TYR A 85 0.25 6.76 3.90
C TYR A 85 1.33 7.54 3.13
N ALA A 86 1.01 8.71 2.59
CA ALA A 86 2.00 9.59 1.98
C ALA A 86 3.03 10.09 2.99
N GLN A 87 2.63 10.39 4.22
CA GLN A 87 3.57 10.79 5.26
C GLN A 87 4.51 9.65 5.65
N ALA A 88 4.01 8.42 5.78
CA ALA A 88 4.87 7.25 5.99
C ALA A 88 5.84 7.03 4.83
N ALA A 89 5.37 7.20 3.59
CA ALA A 89 6.19 7.05 2.38
C ALA A 89 7.32 8.09 2.32
N LEU A 90 7.06 9.33 2.76
CA LEU A 90 8.10 10.36 2.84
C LEU A 90 9.20 10.05 3.84
N ASP A 91 8.85 9.40 4.95
CA ASP A 91 9.82 8.91 5.92
C ASP A 91 10.62 7.70 5.38
N GLY A 92 10.40 7.32 4.11
CA GLY A 92 11.07 6.23 3.42
C GLY A 92 10.51 4.85 3.77
N ASP A 93 9.32 4.78 4.38
CA ASP A 93 8.67 3.52 4.73
C ASP A 93 8.06 2.86 3.49
N SER A 94 8.56 1.66 3.16
CA SER A 94 8.11 0.91 1.99
C SER A 94 6.61 0.58 2.03
N GLN A 95 6.03 0.39 3.22
CA GLN A 95 4.60 0.10 3.36
C GLN A 95 3.73 1.31 3.04
N GLY A 96 4.25 2.54 3.23
CA GLY A 96 3.56 3.76 2.81
C GLY A 96 3.38 3.81 1.29
N PHE A 97 4.46 3.55 0.54
CA PHE A 97 4.41 3.44 -0.92
C PHE A 97 3.48 2.30 -1.39
N PHE A 98 3.55 1.14 -0.73
CA PHE A 98 2.69 0.00 -1.02
C PHE A 98 1.21 0.34 -0.91
N ASN A 99 0.82 0.95 0.21
CA ASN A 99 -0.57 1.26 0.52
C ASN A 99 -1.11 2.34 -0.42
N LEU A 100 -0.33 3.36 -0.77
CA LEU A 100 -0.72 4.34 -1.79
C LEU A 100 -0.99 3.68 -3.15
N ALA A 101 -0.14 2.74 -3.56
CA ALA A 101 -0.35 2.01 -4.81
C ALA A 101 -1.64 1.18 -4.75
N LEU A 102 -1.87 0.46 -3.65
CA LEU A 102 -3.10 -0.31 -3.43
C LEU A 102 -4.36 0.57 -3.53
N LEU A 103 -4.35 1.76 -2.91
CA LEU A 103 -5.46 2.70 -3.00
C LEU A 103 -5.76 3.10 -4.45
N ILE A 104 -4.73 3.34 -5.28
CA ILE A 104 -4.93 3.64 -6.71
C ILE A 104 -5.53 2.43 -7.46
N GLU A 105 -5.09 1.21 -7.16
CA GLU A 105 -5.65 0.00 -7.77
C GLU A 105 -7.14 -0.20 -7.42
N GLU A 106 -7.55 0.22 -6.22
CA GLU A 106 -8.94 0.22 -5.76
C GLU A 106 -9.77 1.40 -6.34
N GLY A 107 -9.14 2.28 -7.09
CA GLY A 107 -9.78 3.40 -7.77
C GLY A 107 -9.77 4.72 -6.99
N ALA A 108 -9.03 4.80 -5.89
CA ALA A 108 -8.79 6.09 -5.22
C ALA A 108 -7.94 7.00 -6.09
N ILE A 109 -8.16 8.30 -5.94
CA ILE A 109 -7.40 9.34 -6.64
C ILE A 109 -6.42 9.95 -5.65
N ILE A 110 -5.14 9.96 -5.98
CA ILE A 110 -4.14 10.67 -5.20
C ILE A 110 -4.16 12.15 -5.63
N PRO A 111 -4.42 13.09 -4.72
CA PRO A 111 -4.41 14.51 -5.05
C PRO A 111 -3.04 14.96 -5.59
N HIS A 112 -3.03 15.92 -6.53
CA HIS A 112 -1.77 16.42 -7.11
C HIS A 112 -0.78 16.93 -6.07
N HIS A 113 -1.25 17.63 -5.03
CA HIS A 113 -0.36 18.12 -3.97
C HIS A 113 0.34 16.99 -3.21
N ILE A 114 -0.26 15.79 -3.10
CA ILE A 114 0.38 14.62 -2.49
C ILE A 114 1.43 14.02 -3.43
N LEU A 115 1.16 13.98 -4.74
CA LEU A 115 2.15 13.54 -5.72
C LEU A 115 3.36 14.48 -5.76
N ASP A 116 3.11 15.80 -5.76
CA ASP A 116 4.17 16.81 -5.67
C ASP A 116 4.97 16.67 -4.38
N PHE A 117 4.28 16.43 -3.26
CA PHE A 117 4.90 16.21 -1.95
C PHE A 117 5.81 14.98 -1.94
N LEU A 118 5.42 13.90 -2.63
CA LEU A 118 6.22 12.69 -2.83
C LEU A 118 7.26 12.82 -3.95
N GLU A 119 7.41 13.98 -4.60
CA GLU A 119 8.29 14.17 -5.75
C GLU A 119 7.98 13.18 -6.91
N ILE A 120 6.69 12.98 -7.20
CA ILE A 120 6.20 12.20 -8.35
C ILE A 120 5.56 13.15 -9.35
N ASP A 121 6.26 13.42 -10.47
CA ASP A 121 5.79 14.40 -11.46
C ASP A 121 4.60 13.88 -12.28
N PRO A 122 3.39 14.42 -12.10
CA PRO A 122 2.20 13.96 -12.82
C PRO A 122 2.26 14.25 -14.34
N THR A 123 3.15 15.14 -14.79
CA THR A 123 3.34 15.44 -16.22
C THR A 123 4.11 14.33 -16.95
N ILE A 124 5.01 13.64 -16.24
CA ILE A 124 5.68 12.42 -16.70
C ILE A 124 4.73 11.23 -16.57
N HIS A 125 3.96 11.18 -15.49
CA HIS A 125 3.03 10.10 -15.18
C HIS A 125 1.60 10.39 -15.65
N SER A 126 1.39 10.33 -16.97
CA SER A 126 0.11 10.66 -17.63
C SER A 126 -1.10 9.76 -17.28
N ASN A 127 -0.90 8.65 -16.55
CA ASN A 127 -1.97 7.74 -16.17
C ASN A 127 -1.66 7.01 -14.86
N ASN A 128 -2.71 6.45 -14.22
CA ASN A 128 -2.59 5.71 -12.96
C ASN A 128 -1.60 4.55 -13.03
N ILE A 129 -1.43 3.89 -14.19
CA ILE A 129 -0.48 2.77 -14.35
C ILE A 129 0.97 3.25 -14.18
N SER A 130 1.29 4.42 -14.72
CA SER A 130 2.64 5.00 -14.58
C SER A 130 2.94 5.42 -13.14
N ILE A 131 1.95 5.93 -12.41
CA ILE A 131 2.07 6.25 -10.97
C ILE A 131 2.20 4.96 -10.14
N LEU A 132 1.35 3.96 -10.40
CA LEU A 132 1.40 2.64 -9.75
C LEU A 132 2.78 1.99 -9.88
N ARG A 133 3.36 2.06 -11.07
CA ARG A 133 4.70 1.53 -11.32
C ARG A 133 5.74 2.24 -10.46
N GLU A 134 5.76 3.57 -10.47
CA GLU A 134 6.68 4.37 -9.65
C GLU A 134 6.54 4.03 -8.16
N LEU A 135 5.31 3.97 -7.64
CA LEU A 135 5.06 3.64 -6.23
C LEU A 135 5.54 2.23 -5.87
N TYR A 136 5.27 1.21 -6.68
CA TYR A 136 5.78 -0.14 -6.40
C TYR A 136 7.30 -0.27 -6.59
N GLU A 137 7.90 0.48 -7.50
CA GLU A 137 9.37 0.57 -7.64
C GLU A 137 10.00 1.18 -6.38
N ARG A 138 9.46 2.30 -5.89
CA ARG A 138 9.90 2.93 -4.64
C ARG A 138 9.70 2.01 -3.44
N CYS A 139 8.52 1.39 -3.31
CA CYS A 139 8.23 0.36 -2.30
C CYS A 139 9.33 -0.71 -2.26
N TRP A 140 9.66 -1.29 -3.41
CA TRP A 140 10.67 -2.34 -3.49
C TRP A 140 12.06 -1.80 -3.14
N SER A 141 12.45 -0.65 -3.69
CA SER A 141 13.77 -0.05 -3.42
C SER A 141 14.00 0.31 -1.94
N HIS A 142 12.94 0.70 -1.22
CA HIS A 142 12.95 1.03 0.20
C HIS A 142 12.72 -0.20 1.10
N SER A 143 12.44 -1.38 0.53
CA SER A 143 12.29 -2.59 1.33
C SER A 143 13.68 -3.12 1.76
N ASN A 144 13.90 -3.24 3.07
CA ASN A 144 15.16 -3.72 3.65
C ASN A 144 15.37 -5.25 3.50
N GLU A 145 14.52 -5.94 2.74
CA GLU A 145 14.52 -7.40 2.68
C GLU A 145 15.33 -7.92 1.49
N GLU A 146 16.30 -8.80 1.75
CA GLU A 146 17.06 -9.53 0.73
C GLU A 146 16.22 -10.64 0.04
N SER A 147 14.91 -10.72 0.31
CA SER A 147 14.00 -11.81 -0.11
C SER A 147 12.71 -11.31 -0.78
N PHE A 148 11.78 -12.21 -1.11
CA PHE A 148 10.49 -11.88 -1.72
C PHE A 148 9.59 -11.06 -0.78
N SER A 149 9.70 -9.73 -0.84
CA SER A 149 8.84 -8.81 -0.12
C SER A 149 7.48 -8.61 -0.82
N PRO A 150 6.41 -8.21 -0.10
CA PRO A 150 5.14 -7.83 -0.71
C PRO A 150 5.30 -6.78 -1.84
N CYS A 151 6.22 -5.83 -1.68
CA CYS A 151 6.56 -4.85 -2.72
C CYS A 151 7.06 -5.52 -4.01
N SER A 152 8.04 -6.43 -3.89
CA SER A 152 8.63 -7.11 -5.06
C SER A 152 7.60 -7.97 -5.80
N LEU A 153 6.71 -8.63 -5.06
CA LEU A 153 5.62 -9.42 -5.62
C LEU A 153 4.58 -8.56 -6.31
N ALA A 154 4.18 -7.45 -5.71
CA ALA A 154 3.22 -6.52 -6.30
C ALA A 154 3.79 -5.86 -7.58
N TRP A 155 5.06 -5.43 -7.55
CA TRP A 155 5.73 -4.91 -8.73
C TRP A 155 5.81 -5.94 -9.86
N LEU A 156 6.19 -7.18 -9.54
CA LEU A 156 6.23 -8.28 -10.52
C LEU A 156 4.83 -8.56 -11.08
N TYR A 157 3.82 -8.62 -10.21
CA TYR A 157 2.43 -8.86 -10.58
C TYR A 157 1.92 -7.77 -11.54
N LEU A 158 2.17 -6.48 -11.24
CA LEU A 158 1.79 -5.38 -12.11
C LEU A 158 2.44 -5.53 -13.50
N ASN A 159 3.74 -5.82 -13.56
CA ASN A 159 4.43 -6.00 -14.83
C ASN A 159 3.91 -7.20 -15.64
N LEU A 160 3.68 -8.33 -14.99
CA LEU A 160 3.07 -9.50 -15.62
C LEU A 160 1.67 -9.18 -16.15
N ARG A 161 0.85 -8.47 -15.37
CA ARG A 161 -0.50 -8.04 -15.79
C ARG A 161 -0.45 -7.14 -17.03
N LEU A 162 0.49 -6.20 -17.08
CA LEU A 162 0.66 -5.31 -18.23
C LEU A 162 1.13 -6.06 -19.48
N ILE A 163 2.12 -6.94 -19.35
CA ILE A 163 2.61 -7.79 -20.45
C ILE A 163 1.48 -8.68 -20.95
N TRP A 164 0.76 -9.34 -20.04
CA TRP A 164 -0.34 -10.23 -20.40
C TRP A 164 -1.46 -9.48 -21.11
N GLY A 165 -1.81 -8.28 -20.63
CA GLY A 165 -2.76 -7.39 -21.29
C GLY A 165 -2.33 -7.03 -22.71
N ALA A 166 -1.07 -6.67 -22.92
CA ALA A 166 -0.52 -6.36 -24.24
C ALA A 166 -0.52 -7.59 -25.18
N VAL A 167 -0.17 -8.77 -24.66
CA VAL A 167 -0.18 -10.03 -25.43
C VAL A 167 -1.59 -10.41 -25.85
N LEU A 168 -2.56 -10.39 -24.92
CA LEU A 168 -3.97 -10.72 -25.19
C LEU A 168 -4.68 -9.74 -26.14
N HIS A 169 -4.14 -8.54 -26.34
CA HIS A 169 -4.75 -7.56 -27.25
C HIS A 169 -3.94 -7.40 -28.56
N SER A 170 -2.88 -8.18 -28.75
CA SER A 170 -2.06 -8.11 -29.94
C SER A 170 -2.64 -8.95 -31.07
N ALA A 171 -3.31 -8.30 -32.03
CA ALA A 171 -3.80 -8.93 -33.25
C ALA A 171 -2.68 -9.65 -34.03
N LEU A 172 -1.45 -9.16 -33.95
CA LEU A 172 -0.28 -9.76 -34.58
C LEU A 172 0.07 -11.11 -33.96
N ILE A 173 -0.02 -11.25 -32.63
CA ILE A 173 0.24 -12.52 -31.94
C ILE A 173 -0.83 -13.54 -32.31
N TYR A 174 -2.10 -13.15 -32.36
CA TYR A 174 -3.17 -14.04 -32.82
C TYR A 174 -2.99 -14.46 -34.28
N PHE A 175 -2.62 -13.52 -35.16
CA PHE A 175 -2.38 -13.81 -36.56
C PHE A 175 -1.21 -14.77 -36.74
N LEU A 176 -0.07 -14.51 -36.10
CA LEU A 176 1.08 -15.41 -36.15
C LEU A 176 0.77 -16.78 -35.55
N GLY A 177 0.06 -16.83 -34.42
CA GLY A 177 -0.33 -18.08 -33.77
C GLY A 177 -1.26 -18.94 -34.63
N THR A 178 -2.30 -18.32 -35.23
CA THR A 178 -3.22 -19.02 -36.16
C THR A 178 -2.52 -19.45 -37.43
N PHE A 179 -1.62 -18.62 -37.98
CA PHE A 179 -0.80 -18.97 -39.13
C PHE A 179 0.10 -20.18 -38.83
N LEU A 180 0.83 -20.18 -37.71
CA LEU A 180 1.67 -21.31 -37.28
C LEU A 180 0.86 -22.60 -37.12
N LEU A 181 -0.32 -22.52 -36.49
CA LEU A 181 -1.22 -23.65 -36.34
C LEU A 181 -1.66 -24.19 -37.71
N SER A 182 -2.01 -23.32 -38.65
CA SER A 182 -2.42 -23.72 -40.00
C SER A 182 -1.29 -24.41 -40.79
N VAL A 183 -0.04 -23.94 -40.64
CA VAL A 183 1.14 -24.56 -41.27
C VAL A 183 1.41 -25.93 -40.68
N LEU A 184 1.29 -26.11 -39.36
CA LEU A 184 1.45 -27.41 -38.71
C LEU A 184 0.38 -28.42 -39.14
N ILE A 185 -0.88 -27.97 -39.27
CA ILE A 185 -1.97 -28.80 -39.78
C ILE A 185 -1.68 -29.20 -41.23
N ALA A 186 -1.31 -28.27 -42.11
CA ALA A 186 -0.99 -28.58 -43.51
C ALA A 186 0.18 -29.57 -43.61
N TRP A 187 1.25 -29.36 -42.82
CA TRP A 187 2.42 -30.23 -42.79
C TRP A 187 2.07 -31.65 -42.32
N SER A 188 1.29 -31.78 -41.24
CA SER A 188 0.84 -33.09 -40.74
C SER A 188 -0.04 -33.84 -41.75
N VAL A 189 -0.99 -33.16 -42.40
CA VAL A 189 -1.81 -33.77 -43.46
C VAL A 189 -0.95 -34.26 -44.61
N GLN A 190 0.02 -33.44 -45.04
CA GLN A 190 0.92 -33.81 -46.13
C GLN A 190 1.83 -34.98 -45.75
N TYR A 191 2.31 -35.04 -44.51
CA TYR A 191 3.07 -36.17 -43.98
C TYR A 191 2.26 -37.47 -44.05
N PHE A 192 1.01 -37.47 -43.56
CA PHE A 192 0.13 -38.65 -43.60
C PHE A 192 -0.28 -39.08 -45.01
N GLN A 193 -0.33 -38.17 -45.98
CA GLN A 193 -0.57 -38.52 -47.39
C GLN A 193 0.66 -39.13 -48.09
N SER A 194 1.85 -38.89 -47.54
CA SER A 194 3.13 -39.35 -48.10
C SER A 194 3.65 -40.67 -47.51
N VAL A 195 2.98 -41.19 -46.47
CA VAL A 195 3.22 -42.51 -45.85
C VAL A 195 2.22 -43.52 -46.40
#